data_AF-A0A8R1HXX5-F1
#
_entry.id   AF-A0A8R1HXX5-F1
#
_cell.length_a   1.000
_cell.length_b   1.000
_cell.length_c   1.000
_cell.angle_alpha   90.00
_cell.angle_beta   90.00
_cell.angle_gamma   90.00
#
_symmetry.space_group_name_H-M   'P 1'
#
loop_
_entity.id
_entity.type
_entity.pdbx_description
1 polymer ?
#
loop_
_entity_poly.entity_id
_entity_poly.type
_entity_poly.pdbx_seq_one_letter_code
_entity_poly.pdbx_strand_id
1 'polypeptide(L)'
;MTIYLPGDVVNEPSSSDSSIIGYGINVRGETKVASQPGVYRSDEGKMWLNVHSKRYIPQEGDRVIAIVTSKTGDFFRLDIGTAEYAMVNFTNFEGATKRNRPNLKTGDIIYASVFDTTPRTEAELTCVDDEKRARGMGQLNGGFMFNVSLNHCRRLIHPECKILQTIGKFFKFEITVGMNGRIWMNAAGVDDIIKIHDVIVKSEFVKEDDELINLVQNGYTRSVSD
;
A
#
# COMPACT_ATOMS: atom_id res chain seq x y z
N MET A 1 -21.63 -0.04 13.79
CA MET A 1 -20.62 0.71 13.03
C MET A 1 -20.75 2.18 13.42
N THR A 2 -19.75 2.74 14.10
CA THR A 2 -19.78 4.14 14.56
C THR A 2 -19.00 5.01 13.58
N ILE A 3 -19.60 6.11 13.14
CA ILE A 3 -19.01 7.07 12.20
C ILE A 3 -18.75 8.36 12.96
N TYR A 4 -17.57 8.94 12.76
CA TYR A 4 -17.20 10.25 13.30
C TYR A 4 -16.96 11.22 12.14
N LEU A 5 -17.34 12.48 12.36
CA LEU A 5 -17.08 13.62 11.50
C LEU A 5 -15.99 14.51 12.10
N PRO A 6 -15.32 15.35 11.29
CA PRO A 6 -14.34 16.29 11.81
C PRO A 6 -14.93 17.19 12.90
N GLY A 7 -14.29 17.23 14.06
CA GLY A 7 -14.73 18.00 15.23
C GLY A 7 -15.47 17.18 16.29
N ASP A 8 -15.94 15.97 15.95
CA ASP A 8 -16.58 15.10 16.92
C ASP A 8 -15.58 14.62 17.98
N VAL A 9 -16.02 14.56 19.23
CA VAL A 9 -15.23 14.03 20.34
C VAL A 9 -15.32 12.51 20.33
N VAL A 10 -14.16 11.85 20.26
CA VAL A 10 -14.05 10.39 20.26
C VAL A 10 -14.01 9.91 21.71
N ASN A 11 -15.16 9.50 22.22
CA ASN A 11 -15.30 9.00 23.58
C ASN A 11 -14.95 7.50 23.65
N GLU A 12 -14.15 7.13 24.65
CA GLU A 12 -13.77 5.73 24.90
C GLU A 12 -14.95 4.92 25.47
N PRO A 13 -15.13 3.65 25.08
CA PRO A 13 -15.65 2.67 26.01
C PRO A 13 -14.56 2.38 27.04
N SER A 14 -14.73 2.93 28.24
CA SER A 14 -13.87 2.84 29.42
C SER A 14 -13.20 1.47 29.62
N SER A 15 -11.93 1.34 29.22
CA SER A 15 -10.95 0.39 29.79
C SER A 15 -9.59 0.50 29.07
N SER A 16 -8.71 1.37 29.58
CA SER A 16 -7.21 1.30 29.60
C SER A 16 -6.55 2.64 29.24
N ASP A 17 -5.75 3.17 30.19
CA ASP A 17 -5.10 4.49 30.17
C ASP A 17 -4.02 4.68 29.09
N SER A 18 -3.68 3.64 28.33
CA SER A 18 -2.62 3.70 27.31
C SER A 18 -3.13 3.22 25.95
N SER A 19 -4.07 3.95 25.36
CA SER A 19 -4.50 3.67 23.99
C SER A 19 -3.61 4.39 22.98
N ILE A 20 -3.02 3.64 22.03
CA ILE A 20 -2.24 4.20 20.93
C ILE A 20 -3.20 4.85 19.95
N ILE A 21 -2.98 6.13 19.69
CA ILE A 21 -3.83 6.93 18.82
C ILE A 21 -3.29 6.87 17.40
N GLY A 22 -4.08 6.29 16.52
CA GLY A 22 -3.79 6.13 15.11
C GLY A 22 -4.44 7.19 14.23
N TYR A 23 -4.49 6.88 12.94
CA TYR A 23 -4.88 7.81 11.88
C TYR A 23 -6.30 8.39 12.05
N GLY A 24 -6.46 9.68 11.71
CA GLY A 24 -7.75 10.38 11.72
C GLY A 24 -8.22 10.88 13.09
N ILE A 25 -7.48 10.63 14.17
CA ILE A 25 -7.76 11.12 15.51
C ILE A 25 -6.61 12.03 15.95
N ASN A 26 -6.93 13.22 16.45
CA ASN A 26 -5.96 14.15 17.02
C ASN A 26 -6.24 14.38 18.51
N VAL A 27 -5.19 14.52 19.30
CA VAL A 27 -5.29 14.91 20.71
C VAL A 27 -5.20 16.42 20.83
N ARG A 28 -6.20 17.04 21.46
CA ARG A 28 -6.22 18.45 21.82
C ARG A 28 -6.39 18.58 23.33
N GLY A 29 -5.28 18.82 24.03
CA GLY A 29 -5.26 18.77 25.50
C GLY A 29 -5.59 17.36 25.98
N GLU A 30 -6.66 17.22 26.75
CA GLU A 30 -7.14 15.91 27.24
C GLU A 30 -8.20 15.28 26.31
N THR A 31 -8.66 16.01 25.29
CA THR A 31 -9.74 15.54 24.42
C THR A 31 -9.21 14.90 23.14
N LYS A 32 -9.79 13.75 22.78
CA LYS A 32 -9.55 13.09 21.50
C LYS A 32 -10.63 13.56 20.53
N VAL A 33 -10.20 14.16 19.42
CA VAL A 33 -11.10 14.76 18.44
C VAL A 33 -10.85 14.15 17.07
N ALA A 34 -11.91 13.76 16.38
CA ALA A 34 -11.84 13.32 15.01
C ALA A 34 -11.38 14.47 14.11
N SER A 35 -10.30 14.25 13.36
CA SER A 35 -9.77 15.23 12.40
C SER A 35 -10.24 14.97 10.97
N GLN A 36 -10.74 13.76 10.71
CA GLN A 36 -11.20 13.31 9.40
C GLN A 36 -12.49 12.52 9.54
N PRO A 37 -13.36 12.52 8.51
CA PRO A 37 -14.54 11.67 8.52
C PRO A 37 -14.13 10.20 8.34
N GLY A 38 -14.66 9.33 9.18
CA GLY A 38 -14.30 7.92 9.08
C GLY A 38 -15.02 7.02 10.06
N VAL A 39 -14.83 5.72 9.84
CA VAL A 39 -15.45 4.68 10.65
C VAL A 39 -14.53 4.36 11.80
N TYR A 40 -15.02 4.47 13.03
CA TYR A 40 -14.22 4.14 14.20
C TYR A 40 -13.82 2.67 14.22
N ARG A 41 -12.56 2.45 14.55
CA ARG A 41 -11.95 1.14 14.78
C ARG A 41 -11.14 1.22 16.07
N SER A 42 -11.25 0.15 16.85
CA SER A 42 -10.41 -0.08 18.00
C SER A 42 -10.07 -1.55 18.05
N ASP A 43 -8.79 -1.83 18.27
CA ASP A 43 -8.25 -3.18 18.33
C ASP A 43 -6.99 -3.17 19.20
N GLU A 44 -6.87 -4.13 20.12
CA GLU A 44 -5.70 -4.29 21.02
C GLU A 44 -5.17 -2.98 21.65
N GLY A 45 -6.07 -2.09 22.09
CA GLY A 45 -5.69 -0.79 22.67
C GLY A 45 -5.22 0.26 21.66
N LYS A 46 -5.28 -0.02 20.35
CA LYS A 46 -5.12 0.97 19.28
C LYS A 46 -6.48 1.51 18.88
N MET A 47 -6.54 2.78 18.52
CA MET A 47 -7.76 3.42 18.03
C MET A 47 -7.47 4.28 16.81
N TRP A 48 -8.30 4.17 15.76
CA TRP A 48 -8.14 4.96 14.55
C TRP A 48 -9.49 5.12 13.84
N LEU A 49 -9.54 6.09 12.93
CA LEU A 49 -10.62 6.19 11.96
C LEU A 49 -10.19 5.51 10.68
N ASN A 50 -11.03 4.59 10.20
CA ASN A 50 -10.90 4.08 8.85
C ASN A 50 -11.42 5.14 7.87
N VAL A 51 -10.49 5.92 7.31
CA VAL A 51 -10.76 7.07 6.45
C VAL A 51 -10.62 6.67 4.99
N HIS A 52 -11.63 7.03 4.19
CA HIS A 52 -11.56 6.86 2.73
C HIS A 52 -10.72 7.97 2.09
N SER A 53 -9.46 7.67 1.73
CA SER A 53 -8.52 8.63 1.12
C SER A 53 -7.77 7.98 -0.05
N LYS A 54 -7.37 8.83 -1.01
CA LYS A 54 -6.45 8.50 -2.10
C LYS A 54 -5.04 9.05 -1.88
N ARG A 55 -4.88 10.03 -0.98
CA ARG A 55 -3.58 10.66 -0.72
C ARG A 55 -2.82 9.87 0.33
N TYR A 56 -1.69 9.31 -0.06
CA TYR A 56 -0.79 8.58 0.83
C TYR A 56 -0.02 9.55 1.73
N ILE A 57 0.19 9.13 2.99
CA ILE A 57 1.05 9.78 3.97
C ILE A 57 2.00 8.68 4.46
N PRO A 58 3.33 8.85 4.30
CA PRO A 58 4.28 7.80 4.62
C PRO A 58 4.28 7.56 6.12
N GLN A 59 4.30 6.29 6.52
CA GLN A 59 4.40 5.85 7.91
C GLN A 59 5.48 4.77 7.99
N GLU A 60 6.25 4.76 9.06
CA GLU A 60 7.29 3.75 9.29
C GLU A 60 6.70 2.33 9.25
N GLY A 61 7.41 1.44 8.57
CA GLY A 61 6.99 0.04 8.36
C GLY A 61 6.02 -0.18 7.20
N ASP A 62 5.48 0.88 6.58
CA ASP A 62 4.65 0.71 5.38
C ASP A 62 5.48 0.16 4.22
N ARG A 63 4.94 -0.86 3.54
CA ARG A 63 5.51 -1.35 2.29
C ARG A 63 4.89 -0.61 1.11
N VAL A 64 5.71 -0.01 0.27
CA VAL A 64 5.28 0.90 -0.79
C VAL A 64 5.94 0.57 -2.12
N ILE A 65 5.28 0.95 -3.22
CA ILE A 65 5.85 0.88 -4.56
C ILE A 65 6.32 2.27 -4.97
N ALA A 66 7.60 2.38 -5.30
CA ALA A 66 8.26 3.63 -5.63
C ALA A 66 8.78 3.62 -7.07
N ILE A 67 8.89 4.78 -7.69
CA ILE A 67 9.47 4.95 -9.04
C ILE A 67 10.76 5.74 -8.90
N VAL A 68 11.85 5.25 -9.50
CA VAL A 68 13.12 5.96 -9.48
C VAL A 68 13.05 7.23 -10.31
N THR A 69 13.22 8.38 -9.68
CA THR A 69 13.25 9.68 -10.35
C THR A 69 14.67 10.04 -10.77
N SER A 70 15.63 9.94 -9.85
CA SER A 70 17.02 10.30 -10.12
C SER A 70 17.99 9.57 -9.19
N LYS A 71 19.26 9.54 -9.59
CA LYS A 71 20.37 9.06 -8.77
C LYS A 71 21.26 10.24 -8.38
N THR A 72 21.51 10.41 -7.09
CA THR A 72 22.33 11.50 -6.55
C THR A 72 23.35 10.94 -5.57
N GLY A 73 24.61 10.81 -6.04
CA GLY A 73 25.70 10.26 -5.25
C GLY A 73 25.41 8.84 -4.76
N ASP A 74 25.17 8.72 -3.45
CA ASP A 74 24.92 7.47 -2.75
C ASP A 74 23.42 7.17 -2.53
N PHE A 75 22.54 8.07 -2.99
CA PHE A 75 21.10 7.94 -2.80
C PHE A 75 20.37 7.86 -4.14
N PHE A 76 19.25 7.14 -4.15
CA PHE A 76 18.24 7.22 -5.19
C PHE A 76 17.07 8.02 -4.67
N ARG A 77 16.61 8.98 -5.48
CA ARG A 77 15.40 9.75 -5.23
C ARG A 77 14.23 9.05 -5.88
N LEU A 78 13.18 8.81 -5.11
CA LEU A 78 12.06 7.96 -5.47
C LEU A 78 10.73 8.70 -5.31
N ASP A 79 9.83 8.55 -6.27
CA ASP A 79 8.45 8.97 -6.14
C ASP A 79 7.60 7.87 -5.50
N ILE A 80 6.97 8.16 -4.36
CA ILE A 80 6.03 7.27 -3.66
C ILE A 80 4.58 7.78 -3.70
N GLY A 81 4.28 8.84 -4.45
CA GLY A 81 2.93 9.41 -4.56
C GLY A 81 2.59 10.40 -3.44
N THR A 82 3.60 10.97 -2.79
CA THR A 82 3.50 12.00 -1.75
C THR A 82 3.88 13.38 -2.31
N ALA A 83 3.77 14.43 -1.49
CA ALA A 83 4.17 15.77 -1.91
C ALA A 83 5.69 15.91 -2.09
N GLU A 84 6.45 15.18 -1.27
CA GLU A 84 7.91 15.12 -1.34
C GLU A 84 8.34 13.76 -1.88
N TYR A 85 9.53 13.73 -2.49
CA TYR A 85 10.15 12.47 -2.89
C TYR A 85 10.75 11.78 -1.66
N ALA A 86 10.84 10.46 -1.72
CA ALA A 86 11.57 9.66 -0.74
C ALA A 86 13.01 9.41 -1.22
N MET A 87 13.87 8.99 -0.29
CA MET A 87 15.25 8.60 -0.59
C MET A 87 15.52 7.16 -0.17
N VAL A 88 16.40 6.47 -0.90
CA VAL A 88 16.97 5.18 -0.48
C VAL A 88 18.47 5.18 -0.71
N ASN A 89 19.23 4.77 0.30
CA ASN A 89 20.67 4.60 0.16
C ASN A 89 20.99 3.33 -0.64
N PHE A 90 22.02 3.35 -1.49
CA PHE A 90 22.46 2.16 -2.21
C PHE A 90 22.82 0.98 -1.28
N THR A 91 23.18 1.23 -0.01
CA THR A 91 23.48 0.17 0.98
C THR A 91 22.25 -0.54 1.52
N ASN A 92 21.05 0.04 1.34
CA ASN A 92 19.79 -0.53 1.82
C ASN A 92 19.19 -1.53 0.81
N PHE A 93 20.06 -2.22 0.08
CA PHE A 93 19.72 -3.29 -0.84
C PHE A 93 20.51 -4.54 -0.45
N GLU A 94 19.90 -5.71 -0.65
CA GLU A 94 20.53 -6.97 -0.31
C GLU A 94 21.85 -7.17 -1.07
N GLY A 95 22.93 -7.48 -0.35
CA GLY A 95 24.25 -7.68 -0.93
C GLY A 95 24.95 -6.41 -1.47
N ALA A 96 24.39 -5.22 -1.21
CA ALA A 96 24.98 -3.98 -1.70
C ALA A 96 26.21 -3.55 -0.88
N THR A 97 27.27 -3.16 -1.58
CA THR A 97 28.51 -2.62 -0.99
C THR A 97 29.01 -1.45 -1.84
N LYS A 98 29.99 -0.68 -1.34
CA LYS A 98 30.61 0.40 -2.14
C LYS A 98 31.19 -0.08 -3.48
N ARG A 99 31.58 -1.36 -3.56
CA ARG A 99 32.09 -2.02 -4.78
C ARG A 99 30.96 -2.61 -5.64
N ASN A 100 29.89 -3.09 -5.01
CA ASN A 100 28.74 -3.70 -5.68
C ASN A 100 27.49 -2.84 -5.45
N ARG A 101 27.29 -1.83 -6.30
CA ARG A 101 26.14 -0.93 -6.21
C ARG A 101 24.96 -1.48 -7.03
N PRO A 102 23.72 -1.40 -6.53
CA PRO A 102 22.53 -1.75 -7.30
C PRO A 102 22.42 -0.91 -8.58
N ASN A 103 22.02 -1.56 -9.68
CA ASN A 103 21.95 -0.96 -11.01
C ASN A 103 20.54 -0.47 -11.33
N LEU A 104 20.09 0.55 -10.60
CA LEU A 104 18.79 1.19 -10.81
C LEU A 104 18.91 2.40 -11.73
N LYS A 105 17.97 2.52 -12.67
CA LYS A 105 17.84 3.60 -13.64
C LYS A 105 16.59 4.42 -13.35
N THR A 106 16.57 5.66 -13.82
CA THR A 106 15.36 6.50 -13.80
C THR A 106 14.22 5.78 -14.54
N GLY A 107 13.04 5.73 -13.93
CA GLY A 107 11.86 5.03 -14.41
C GLY A 107 11.70 3.61 -13.85
N ASP A 108 12.72 3.03 -13.21
CA ASP A 108 12.61 1.71 -12.60
C ASP A 108 11.64 1.72 -11.43
N ILE A 109 10.91 0.62 -11.25
CA ILE A 109 9.94 0.43 -10.17
C ILE A 109 10.59 -0.38 -9.05
N ILE A 110 10.39 0.04 -7.82
CA ILE A 110 10.97 -0.58 -6.62
C ILE A 110 9.88 -0.86 -5.62
N TYR A 111 9.92 -2.05 -5.01
CA TYR A 111 9.17 -2.36 -3.81
C TYR A 111 10.07 -2.22 -2.59
N ALA A 112 9.68 -1.34 -1.66
CA ALA A 112 10.49 -0.98 -0.50
C ALA A 112 9.63 -0.78 0.75
N SER A 113 10.24 -0.85 1.93
CA SER A 113 9.64 -0.46 3.18
C SER A 113 10.04 0.96 3.54
N VAL A 114 9.12 1.74 4.11
CA VAL A 114 9.43 3.01 4.75
C VAL A 114 10.17 2.72 6.04
N PHE A 115 11.37 3.29 6.18
CA PHE A 115 12.28 3.07 7.31
C PHE A 115 12.20 4.20 8.33
N ASP A 116 12.23 5.45 7.88
CA ASP A 116 12.19 6.63 8.74
C ASP A 116 11.28 7.69 8.12
N THR A 117 10.42 8.28 8.96
CA THR A 117 9.52 9.38 8.60
C THR A 117 9.69 10.58 9.53
N THR A 118 10.94 10.88 9.91
CA THR A 118 11.28 12.01 10.75
C THR A 118 10.55 13.30 10.29
N PRO A 119 9.88 14.04 11.20
CA PRO A 119 9.15 15.23 10.84
C PRO A 119 10.05 16.27 10.15
N ARG A 120 9.60 16.79 9.00
CA ARG A 120 10.27 17.82 8.17
C ARG A 120 11.51 17.33 7.40
N THR A 121 11.74 16.04 7.31
CA THR A 121 12.74 15.46 6.41
C THR A 121 12.05 14.62 5.34
N GLU A 122 12.76 14.39 4.22
CA GLU A 122 12.31 13.44 3.21
C GLU A 122 12.24 12.04 3.83
N ALA A 123 11.21 11.25 3.45
CA ALA A 123 11.07 9.89 3.97
C ALA A 123 12.20 8.99 3.46
N GLU A 124 12.77 8.16 4.33
CA GLU A 124 13.79 7.19 3.96
C GLU A 124 13.17 5.81 3.75
N LEU A 125 13.60 5.11 2.69
CA LEU A 125 13.18 3.75 2.38
C LEU A 125 14.32 2.76 2.60
N THR A 126 13.94 1.50 2.78
CA THR A 126 14.83 0.34 2.81
C THR A 126 14.27 -0.79 1.94
N CYS A 127 15.15 -1.51 1.25
CA CYS A 127 14.81 -2.75 0.54
C CYS A 127 15.36 -3.98 1.27
N VAL A 128 15.73 -3.85 2.54
CA VAL A 128 16.20 -4.95 3.40
C VAL A 128 15.55 -4.89 4.77
N ASP A 129 15.39 -6.05 5.39
CA ASP A 129 14.99 -6.19 6.79
C ASP A 129 16.18 -5.95 7.75
N ASP A 130 15.94 -6.07 9.06
CA ASP A 130 16.96 -5.93 10.11
C ASP A 130 18.10 -6.97 9.97
N GLU A 131 17.83 -8.11 9.35
CA GLU A 131 18.81 -9.16 9.03
C GLU A 131 19.56 -8.89 7.71
N LYS A 132 19.32 -7.73 7.07
CA LYS A 132 19.85 -7.33 5.77
C LYS A 132 19.43 -8.21 4.59
N ARG A 133 18.28 -8.89 4.70
CA ARG A 133 17.69 -9.72 3.65
C ARG A 133 16.60 -8.96 2.90
N ALA A 134 16.46 -9.21 1.60
CA ALA A 134 15.47 -8.48 0.80
C ALA A 134 14.02 -8.84 1.15
N ARG A 135 13.74 -10.09 1.56
CA ARG A 135 12.37 -10.58 1.86
C ARG A 135 11.33 -10.25 0.78
N GLY A 136 11.75 -10.25 -0.50
CA GLY A 136 10.89 -9.93 -1.65
C GLY A 136 10.82 -8.44 -2.01
N MET A 137 11.54 -7.56 -1.30
CA MET A 137 11.77 -6.17 -1.69
C MET A 137 12.85 -6.07 -2.77
N GLY A 138 12.90 -4.92 -3.45
CA GLY A 138 13.85 -4.65 -4.52
C GLY A 138 13.17 -4.21 -5.81
N GLN A 139 13.89 -4.33 -6.93
CA GLN A 139 13.41 -3.89 -8.24
C GLN A 139 12.32 -4.82 -8.77
N LEU A 140 11.20 -4.24 -9.21
CA LEU A 140 10.14 -4.92 -9.94
C LEU A 140 10.39 -4.72 -11.45
N ASN A 141 10.58 -5.83 -12.17
CA ASN A 141 10.93 -5.80 -13.59
C ASN A 141 9.72 -6.13 -14.46
N GLY A 142 9.48 -5.31 -15.49
CA GLY A 142 8.35 -5.50 -16.39
C GLY A 142 6.99 -5.27 -15.71
N GLY A 143 5.97 -5.99 -16.16
CA GLY A 143 4.62 -5.88 -15.62
C GLY A 143 3.92 -4.55 -15.93
N PHE A 144 2.85 -4.30 -15.19
CA PHE A 144 2.00 -3.12 -15.29
C PHE A 144 1.73 -2.56 -13.90
N MET A 145 1.86 -1.24 -13.75
CA MET A 145 1.61 -0.55 -12.49
C MET A 145 0.44 0.43 -12.66
N PHE A 146 -0.49 0.43 -11.70
CA PHE A 146 -1.65 1.29 -11.67
C PHE A 146 -1.98 1.71 -10.24
N ASN A 147 -2.92 2.65 -10.11
CA ASN A 147 -3.30 3.23 -8.82
C ASN A 147 -4.73 2.82 -8.43
N VAL A 148 -4.94 2.60 -7.13
CA VAL A 148 -6.23 2.35 -6.49
C VAL A 148 -6.37 3.22 -5.24
N SER A 149 -7.55 3.24 -4.61
CA SER A 149 -7.68 3.91 -3.32
C SER A 149 -6.88 3.18 -2.23
N LEU A 150 -6.43 3.93 -1.21
CA LEU A 150 -5.69 3.35 -0.08
C LEU A 150 -6.52 2.31 0.69
N ASN A 151 -7.84 2.49 0.68
CA ASN A 151 -8.76 1.57 1.32
C ASN A 151 -8.84 0.26 0.57
N HIS A 152 -8.84 0.34 -0.75
CA HIS A 152 -8.79 -0.84 -1.59
C HIS A 152 -7.46 -1.59 -1.43
N CYS A 153 -6.31 -0.90 -1.38
CA CYS A 153 -5.01 -1.54 -1.05
C CYS A 153 -5.04 -2.26 0.29
N ARG A 154 -5.49 -1.60 1.36
CA ARG A 154 -5.61 -2.21 2.70
C ARG A 154 -6.52 -3.44 2.68
N ARG A 155 -7.64 -3.35 1.94
CA ARG A 155 -8.55 -4.49 1.78
C ARG A 155 -7.88 -5.63 1.03
N LEU A 156 -7.15 -5.38 -0.05
CA LEU A 156 -6.47 -6.42 -0.83
C LEU A 156 -5.38 -7.17 -0.03
N ILE A 157 -4.66 -6.46 0.85
CA ILE A 157 -3.60 -7.04 1.69
C ILE A 157 -4.19 -7.79 2.90
N HIS A 158 -5.42 -7.47 3.31
CA HIS A 158 -6.04 -8.08 4.48
C HIS A 158 -6.16 -9.60 4.32
N PRO A 159 -5.76 -10.42 5.31
CA PRO A 159 -5.77 -11.89 5.19
C PRO A 159 -7.15 -12.49 4.84
N GLU A 160 -8.23 -11.84 5.30
CA GLU A 160 -9.60 -12.29 5.04
C GLU A 160 -10.09 -11.95 3.62
N CYS A 161 -9.32 -11.17 2.84
CA CYS A 161 -9.72 -10.76 1.51
C CYS A 161 -9.58 -11.89 0.50
N LYS A 162 -10.72 -12.32 -0.06
CA LYS A 162 -10.78 -13.42 -1.03
C LYS A 162 -10.62 -12.98 -2.48
N ILE A 163 -10.39 -11.69 -2.75
CA ILE A 163 -10.29 -11.13 -4.11
C ILE A 163 -9.12 -11.77 -4.86
N LEU A 164 -7.91 -11.69 -4.31
CA LEU A 164 -6.73 -12.24 -4.96
C LEU A 164 -6.78 -13.77 -5.06
N GLN A 165 -7.34 -14.44 -4.04
CA GLN A 165 -7.53 -15.89 -4.05
C GLN A 165 -8.51 -16.34 -5.15
N THR A 166 -9.59 -15.59 -5.36
CA THR A 166 -10.57 -15.87 -6.40
C THR A 166 -9.98 -15.67 -7.78
N ILE A 167 -9.27 -14.56 -8.01
CA ILE A 167 -8.58 -14.30 -9.29
C ILE A 167 -7.53 -15.38 -9.57
N GLY A 168 -6.79 -15.82 -8.54
CA GLY A 168 -5.76 -16.86 -8.64
C GLY A 168 -6.27 -18.24 -9.06
N LYS A 169 -7.59 -18.49 -8.97
CA LYS A 169 -8.20 -19.72 -9.50
C LYS A 169 -8.31 -19.72 -11.03
N PHE A 170 -8.34 -18.54 -11.65
CA PHE A 170 -8.54 -18.37 -13.10
C PHE A 170 -7.27 -17.93 -13.83
N PHE A 171 -6.43 -17.13 -13.17
CA PHE A 171 -5.23 -16.56 -13.78
C PHE A 171 -3.98 -16.90 -12.95
N LYS A 172 -2.86 -17.14 -13.65
CA LYS A 172 -1.53 -17.18 -13.04
C LYS A 172 -0.89 -15.80 -13.17
N PHE A 173 -0.63 -15.16 -12.04
CA PHE A 173 -0.07 -13.81 -12.01
C PHE A 173 0.78 -13.59 -10.76
N GLU A 174 1.64 -12.58 -10.83
CA GLU A 174 2.36 -12.00 -9.71
C GLU A 174 1.75 -10.63 -9.42
N ILE A 175 1.62 -10.30 -8.14
CA ILE A 175 1.10 -9.01 -7.70
C ILE A 175 1.91 -8.50 -6.52
N THR A 176 2.18 -7.20 -6.51
CA THR A 176 2.73 -6.48 -5.38
C THR A 176 1.81 -5.31 -5.08
N VAL A 177 1.37 -5.18 -3.83
CA VAL A 177 0.46 -4.12 -3.39
C VAL A 177 1.22 -3.20 -2.45
N GLY A 178 1.33 -1.93 -2.83
CA GLY A 178 1.89 -0.88 -1.98
C GLY A 178 0.80 -0.20 -1.15
N MET A 179 1.11 0.06 0.12
CA MET A 179 0.26 0.84 1.04
C MET A 179 0.02 2.27 0.56
N ASN A 180 0.80 2.74 -0.41
CA ASN A 180 0.66 4.04 -1.08
C ASN A 180 -0.38 4.09 -2.21
N GLY A 181 -1.23 3.07 -2.35
CA GLY A 181 -2.28 3.07 -3.37
C GLY A 181 -1.77 2.65 -4.75
N ARG A 182 -0.54 2.13 -4.86
CA ARG A 182 0.05 1.64 -6.10
C ARG A 182 0.08 0.12 -6.09
N ILE A 183 -0.29 -0.49 -7.21
CA ILE A 183 -0.25 -1.93 -7.42
C ILE A 183 0.61 -2.19 -8.65
N TRP A 184 1.53 -3.14 -8.53
CA TRP A 184 2.27 -3.71 -9.65
C TRP A 184 1.79 -5.13 -9.89
N MET A 185 1.63 -5.51 -11.16
CA MET A 185 1.19 -6.83 -11.55
C MET A 185 1.95 -7.32 -12.78
N ASN A 186 2.15 -8.64 -12.85
CA ASN A 186 2.75 -9.29 -13.98
C ASN A 186 2.04 -10.62 -14.26
N ALA A 187 1.81 -10.94 -15.52
CA ALA A 187 1.21 -12.21 -15.94
C ALA A 187 1.81 -12.62 -17.29
N ALA A 188 1.53 -13.86 -17.72
CA ALA A 188 2.08 -14.38 -18.98
C ALA A 188 1.56 -13.64 -20.22
N GLY A 189 0.27 -13.24 -20.21
CA GLY A 189 -0.38 -12.53 -21.30
C GLY A 189 -0.79 -11.11 -20.93
N VAL A 190 -0.66 -10.17 -21.86
CA VAL A 190 -1.13 -8.78 -21.68
C VAL A 190 -2.65 -8.73 -21.48
N ASP A 191 -3.40 -9.60 -22.17
CA ASP A 191 -4.86 -9.69 -22.01
C ASP A 191 -5.27 -10.10 -20.58
N ASP A 192 -4.49 -10.98 -19.95
CA ASP A 192 -4.72 -11.38 -18.57
C ASP A 192 -4.46 -10.21 -17.63
N ILE A 193 -3.39 -9.43 -17.85
CA ILE A 193 -3.10 -8.21 -17.08
C ILE A 193 -4.28 -7.24 -17.16
N ILE A 194 -4.82 -7.00 -18.36
CA ILE A 194 -5.95 -6.08 -18.57
C ILE A 194 -7.20 -6.57 -17.82
N LYS A 195 -7.51 -7.86 -17.89
CA LYS A 195 -8.68 -8.45 -17.20
C LYS A 195 -8.53 -8.37 -15.69
N ILE A 196 -7.37 -8.75 -15.16
CA ILE A 196 -7.11 -8.72 -13.72
C ILE A 196 -7.17 -7.27 -13.21
N HIS A 197 -6.58 -6.32 -13.95
CA HIS A 197 -6.67 -4.90 -13.64
C HIS A 197 -8.14 -4.43 -13.53
N ASP A 198 -8.96 -4.73 -14.54
CA ASP A 198 -10.37 -4.33 -14.56
C ASP A 198 -11.16 -4.93 -13.39
N VAL A 199 -10.93 -6.21 -13.09
CA VAL A 199 -11.54 -6.89 -11.93
C VAL A 199 -11.12 -6.22 -10.62
N ILE A 200 -9.84 -5.92 -10.43
CA ILE A 200 -9.34 -5.28 -9.21
C ILE A 200 -10.00 -3.91 -9.05
N VAL A 201 -9.98 -3.06 -10.07
CA VAL A 201 -10.55 -1.71 -10.02
C VAL A 201 -12.06 -1.76 -9.72
N LYS A 202 -12.81 -2.65 -10.40
CA LYS A 202 -14.25 -2.81 -10.16
C LYS A 202 -14.56 -3.38 -8.79
N SER A 203 -13.68 -4.25 -8.28
CA SER A 203 -13.91 -4.87 -6.98
C SER A 203 -13.99 -3.85 -5.86
N GLU A 204 -13.38 -2.65 -5.98
CA GLU A 204 -13.38 -1.60 -4.95
C GLU A 204 -14.76 -1.37 -4.32
N PHE A 205 -15.82 -1.38 -5.12
CA PHE A 205 -17.19 -1.13 -4.67
C PHE A 205 -18.01 -2.39 -4.36
N VAL A 206 -17.46 -3.56 -4.65
CA VAL A 206 -18.10 -4.85 -4.35
C VAL A 206 -17.88 -5.18 -2.87
N LYS A 207 -18.97 -5.50 -2.17
CA LYS A 207 -18.95 -5.86 -0.75
C LYS A 207 -19.23 -7.33 -0.49
N GLU A 208 -19.92 -7.99 -1.41
CA GLU A 208 -20.33 -9.40 -1.26
C GLU A 208 -19.41 -10.35 -2.05
N ASP A 209 -19.09 -11.48 -1.43
CA ASP A 209 -18.19 -12.49 -2.01
C ASP A 209 -18.79 -13.14 -3.28
N ASP A 210 -20.12 -13.30 -3.35
CA ASP A 210 -20.79 -13.91 -4.51
C ASP A 210 -20.79 -12.99 -5.73
N GLU A 211 -21.00 -11.69 -5.53
CA GLU A 211 -20.88 -10.68 -6.59
C GLU A 211 -19.45 -10.61 -7.15
N LEU A 212 -18.46 -10.78 -6.28
CA LEU A 212 -17.05 -10.82 -6.66
C LEU A 212 -16.75 -12.04 -7.55
N ILE A 213 -17.26 -13.22 -7.20
CA ILE A 213 -17.09 -14.43 -8.03
C ILE A 213 -17.72 -14.23 -9.41
N ASN A 214 -18.94 -13.68 -9.45
CA ASN A 214 -19.64 -13.37 -10.70
C ASN A 214 -18.85 -12.34 -11.54
N LEU A 215 -18.25 -11.33 -10.91
CA LEU A 215 -17.41 -10.34 -11.58
C LEU A 215 -16.19 -10.99 -12.26
N VAL A 216 -15.49 -11.89 -11.54
CA VAL A 216 -14.33 -12.60 -12.09
C VAL A 216 -14.74 -13.54 -13.22
N GLN A 217 -15.83 -14.28 -13.05
CA GLN A 217 -16.34 -15.20 -14.08
C GLN A 217 -16.75 -14.46 -15.36
N ASN A 218 -17.48 -13.35 -15.25
CA ASN A 218 -17.89 -12.53 -16.39
C ASN A 218 -16.71 -11.83 -17.08
N GLY A 219 -15.67 -11.45 -16.34
CA GLY A 219 -14.42 -10.93 -16.89
C GLY A 219 -13.61 -12.00 -17.64
N TYR A 220 -13.71 -13.26 -17.21
CA TYR A 220 -13.05 -14.40 -17.84
C TYR A 220 -13.76 -14.90 -19.11
N THR A 221 -15.09 -15.04 -19.08
CA THR A 221 -15.86 -15.66 -20.17
C THR A 221 -15.99 -14.82 -21.43
N ARG A 222 -15.90 -13.48 -21.33
CA ARG A 222 -15.95 -12.57 -22.49
C ARG A 222 -14.84 -12.78 -23.53
N SER A 223 -13.86 -13.66 -23.29
CA SER A 223 -12.80 -13.99 -24.26
C SER A 223 -12.90 -15.38 -24.90
N VAL A 224 -13.92 -16.19 -24.60
CA VAL A 224 -14.10 -17.52 -25.23
C VAL A 224 -15.13 -17.47 -26.36
N SER A 225 -15.64 -16.29 -26.70
CA SER A 225 -16.78 -16.10 -27.60
C SER A 225 -16.53 -15.13 -28.76
N ASP A 226 -15.27 -14.93 -29.14
CA ASP A 226 -14.88 -14.25 -30.38
C ASP A 226 -13.79 -15.05 -31.11
#